data_AF-E2ZA68-F1
#
_entry.id   AF-E2ZA68-F1
#
_cell.length_a   1.000
_cell.length_b   1.000
_cell.length_c   1.000
_cell.angle_alpha   90.00
_cell.angle_beta   90.00
_cell.angle_gamma   90.00
#
_symmetry.space_group_name_H-M   'P 1'
#
loop_
_entity.id
_entity.type
_entity.pdbx_description
1 polymer ?
#
loop_
_entity_poly.entity_id
_entity_poly.type
_entity_poly.pdbx_seq_one_letter_code
_entity_poly.pdbx_strand_id
1 'polypeptide(L)'
;MHQANDKNHQKVITRHVWKDDLECCEEIRHQRGMKELYQKRKETIERLFGTAKEYHNLRYTREKGNSKMEDKVGLALACLNIKKLVKWIGNIPFYFALNQIFGWNSR
;
A
#
# COMPACT_ATOMS: atom_id res chain seq x y z
N MET A 1 -13.01 -13.75 -22.83
CA MET A 1 -13.35 -14.89 -23.71
C MET A 1 -14.61 -14.50 -24.47
N HIS A 2 -14.56 -14.50 -25.80
CA HIS A 2 -15.72 -14.22 -26.64
C HIS A 2 -16.35 -15.56 -27.03
N GLN A 3 -17.58 -15.82 -26.60
CA GLN A 3 -18.38 -16.95 -27.09
C GLN A 3 -19.35 -16.42 -28.14
N ALA A 4 -19.11 -16.76 -29.41
CA ALA A 4 -20.07 -16.50 -30.48
C ALA A 4 -21.14 -17.59 -30.43
N ASN A 5 -22.40 -17.20 -30.23
CA ASN A 5 -23.53 -18.11 -30.42
C ASN A 5 -23.98 -18.00 -31.89
N ASP A 6 -23.54 -18.95 -32.70
CA ASP A 6 -23.67 -18.99 -34.17
C ASP A 6 -25.11 -19.09 -34.71
N LYS A 7 -26.13 -19.09 -33.84
CA LYS A 7 -27.53 -19.30 -34.24
C LYS A 7 -28.33 -18.02 -34.50
N ASN A 8 -27.86 -16.85 -34.05
CA ASN A 8 -28.61 -15.59 -34.11
C ASN A 8 -27.83 -14.41 -34.71
N HIS A 9 -26.67 -14.64 -35.33
CA HIS A 9 -25.77 -13.58 -35.82
C HIS A 9 -25.45 -12.48 -34.79
N GLN A 10 -25.64 -12.76 -33.49
CA GLN A 10 -25.51 -11.78 -32.43
C GLN A 10 -24.25 -12.07 -31.60
N LYS A 11 -23.34 -11.11 -31.60
CA LYS A 11 -22.10 -11.19 -30.81
C LYS A 11 -22.42 -10.90 -29.35
N VAL A 12 -22.47 -11.93 -28.51
CA VAL A 12 -22.60 -11.77 -27.05
C VAL A 12 -21.22 -11.50 -26.45
N ILE A 13 -21.05 -10.32 -25.85
CA ILE A 13 -19.82 -9.93 -25.17
C ILE A 13 -20.06 -10.00 -23.66
N THR A 14 -19.52 -11.02 -23.02
CA THR A 14 -19.54 -11.13 -21.56
C THR A 14 -18.35 -10.37 -20.97
N ARG A 15 -18.61 -9.24 -20.29
CA ARG A 15 -17.60 -8.52 -19.49
C ARG A 15 -17.92 -8.63 -18.00
N HIS A 16 -16.88 -8.67 -17.19
CA HIS A 16 -17.02 -8.50 -15.75
C HIS A 16 -17.47 -7.06 -15.47
N VAL A 17 -18.39 -6.87 -14.51
CA VAL A 17 -18.96 -5.55 -14.20
C VAL A 17 -17.88 -4.51 -13.87
N TRP A 18 -16.77 -4.95 -13.27
CA TRP A 18 -15.67 -4.08 -12.80
C TRP A 18 -14.51 -4.03 -13.79
N LYS A 19 -14.70 -4.53 -15.01
CA LYS A 19 -13.60 -4.66 -15.97
C LYS A 19 -13.05 -3.30 -16.38
N ASP A 20 -13.93 -2.33 -16.57
CA ASP A 20 -13.55 -0.99 -16.98
C ASP A 20 -12.78 -0.27 -15.85
N ASP A 21 -13.20 -0.45 -14.59
CA ASP A 21 -12.47 0.08 -13.41
C ASP A 21 -11.09 -0.56 -13.24
N LEU A 22 -10.99 -1.88 -13.44
CA LEU A 22 -9.72 -2.61 -13.40
C LEU A 22 -8.76 -2.12 -14.48
N GLU A 23 -9.26 -1.87 -15.69
CA GLU A 23 -8.46 -1.35 -16.81
C GLU A 23 -7.90 0.04 -16.49
N CYS A 24 -8.73 0.94 -15.96
CA CYS A 24 -8.29 2.25 -15.49
C CYS A 24 -7.21 2.16 -14.39
N CYS A 25 -7.36 1.23 -13.44
CA CYS A 25 -6.38 1.02 -12.39
C CYS A 25 -5.01 0.53 -12.93
N GLU A 26 -5.01 -0.35 -13.94
CA GLU A 26 -3.78 -0.80 -14.59
C GLU A 26 -3.12 0.32 -15.39
N GLU A 27 -3.88 1.15 -16.09
CA GLU A 27 -3.35 2.32 -16.79
C GLU A 27 -2.61 3.27 -15.83
N ILE A 28 -3.23 3.59 -14.69
CA ILE A 28 -2.62 4.42 -13.64
C ILE A 28 -1.35 3.76 -13.12
N ARG A 29 -1.35 2.44 -12.89
CA ARG A 29 -0.17 1.70 -12.38
C ARG A 29 1.03 1.78 -13.33
N HIS A 30 0.79 1.79 -14.63
CA HIS A 30 1.86 1.81 -15.64
C HIS A 30 2.41 3.21 -15.96
N GLN A 31 1.82 4.27 -15.41
CA GLN A 31 2.31 5.63 -15.57
C GLN A 31 3.73 5.80 -14.99
N ARG A 32 4.57 6.62 -15.64
CA ARG A 32 6.03 6.72 -15.37
C ARG A 32 6.39 6.99 -13.91
N GLY A 33 5.62 7.83 -13.19
CA GLY A 33 5.84 8.07 -11.75
C GLY A 33 5.14 7.08 -10.83
N MET A 34 3.98 6.54 -11.25
CA MET A 34 3.22 5.58 -10.45
C MET A 34 3.90 4.23 -10.39
N LYS A 35 4.57 3.79 -11.46
CA LYS A 35 5.33 2.54 -11.48
C LYS A 35 6.38 2.50 -10.36
N GLU A 36 7.15 3.58 -10.19
CA GLU A 36 8.16 3.68 -9.13
C GLU A 36 7.53 3.71 -7.73
N LEU A 37 6.45 4.47 -7.54
CA LEU A 37 5.71 4.51 -6.29
C LEU A 37 5.12 3.13 -5.94
N TYR A 38 4.58 2.43 -6.92
CA TYR A 38 4.01 1.10 -6.77
C TYR A 38 5.08 0.06 -6.44
N GLN A 39 6.31 0.20 -6.96
CA GLN A 39 7.43 -0.63 -6.53
C GLN A 39 7.77 -0.40 -5.06
N LYS A 40 7.76 0.85 -4.56
CA LYS A 40 8.01 1.15 -3.14
C LYS A 40 6.93 0.60 -2.20
N ARG A 41 5.72 0.35 -2.69
CA ARG A 41 4.61 -0.24 -1.91
C ARG A 41 4.99 -1.61 -1.33
N LYS A 42 5.64 -2.47 -2.10
CA LYS A 42 6.03 -3.82 -1.64
C LYS A 42 7.07 -3.77 -0.51
N GLU A 43 7.97 -2.78 -0.56
CA GLU A 43 9.06 -2.63 0.40
C GLU A 43 8.60 -1.99 1.70
N THR A 44 7.61 -1.10 1.62
CA THR A 44 7.14 -0.32 2.77
C THR A 44 5.82 -0.85 3.32
N ILE A 45 4.76 -0.82 2.52
CA ILE A 45 3.40 -1.14 2.94
C ILE A 45 3.24 -2.64 3.17
N GLU A 46 3.62 -3.49 2.21
CA GLU A 46 3.47 -4.95 2.37
C GLU A 46 4.35 -5.49 3.49
N ARG A 47 5.56 -4.94 3.65
CA ARG A 47 6.45 -5.26 4.78
C ARG A 47 5.82 -4.85 6.13
N LEU A 48 5.21 -3.67 6.21
CA LEU A 48 4.50 -3.22 7.41
C LEU A 48 3.29 -4.11 7.72
N PHE A 49 2.54 -4.54 6.71
CA PHE A 49 1.44 -5.48 6.92
C PHE A 49 1.94 -6.86 7.35
N GLY A 50 3.07 -7.32 6.82
CA GLY A 50 3.71 -8.57 7.27
C GLY A 50 4.10 -8.51 8.74
N THR A 51 4.77 -7.43 9.16
CA THR A 51 5.14 -7.25 10.58
C THR A 51 3.91 -7.10 11.48
N ALA A 52 2.87 -6.41 11.03
CA ALA A 52 1.64 -6.28 11.80
C ALA A 52 0.90 -7.61 11.97
N LYS A 53 0.88 -8.46 10.93
CA LYS A 53 0.32 -9.81 11.02
C LYS A 53 1.05 -10.68 12.05
N GLU A 54 2.39 -10.62 12.04
CA GLU A 54 3.22 -11.43 12.92
C GLU A 54 3.28 -10.88 14.35
N TYR A 55 3.78 -9.66 14.53
CA TYR A 55 4.04 -9.08 15.85
C TYR A 55 2.79 -8.54 16.55
N HIS A 56 1.76 -8.15 15.81
CA HIS A 56 0.50 -7.66 16.37
C HIS A 56 -0.64 -8.67 16.27
N ASN A 57 -0.32 -9.93 15.94
CA ASN A 57 -1.25 -11.06 15.90
C ASN A 57 -2.46 -10.84 14.97
N LEU A 58 -2.29 -10.06 13.90
CA LEU A 58 -3.36 -9.77 12.93
C LEU A 58 -3.53 -10.86 11.85
N ARG A 59 -2.84 -12.00 11.99
CA ARG A 59 -3.02 -13.16 11.09
C ARG A 59 -4.40 -13.81 11.25
N TYR A 60 -4.97 -13.75 12.45
CA TYR A 60 -6.27 -14.33 12.78
C TYR A 60 -7.13 -13.32 13.53
N THR A 61 -8.44 -13.38 13.30
CA THR A 61 -9.43 -12.62 14.06
C THR A 61 -9.60 -13.25 15.44
N ARG A 62 -9.09 -12.56 16.48
CA ARG A 62 -9.22 -13.02 17.88
C ARG A 62 -10.40 -12.39 18.62
N GLU A 63 -10.84 -11.21 18.17
CA GLU A 63 -11.99 -10.53 18.78
C GLU A 63 -13.29 -10.92 18.08
N LYS A 64 -14.39 -11.00 18.84
CA LYS A 64 -15.72 -11.21 18.30
C LYS A 64 -16.41 -9.87 18.04
N GLY A 65 -16.80 -9.64 16.79
CA GLY A 65 -17.50 -8.43 16.34
C GLY A 65 -16.60 -7.44 15.59
N ASN A 66 -17.16 -6.79 14.57
CA ASN A 66 -16.41 -5.92 13.65
C ASN A 66 -15.79 -4.73 14.38
N SER A 67 -16.57 -4.01 15.21
CA SER A 67 -16.10 -2.84 15.95
C SER A 67 -14.87 -3.15 16.82
N LYS A 68 -14.85 -4.28 17.53
CA LYS A 68 -13.67 -4.65 18.36
C LYS A 68 -12.44 -4.97 17.53
N MET A 69 -12.61 -5.57 16.36
CA MET A 69 -11.50 -5.81 15.42
C MET A 69 -11.00 -4.51 14.80
N GLU A 70 -11.90 -3.60 14.47
CA GLU A 70 -11.57 -2.26 13.97
C GLU A 70 -10.76 -1.47 15.01
N ASP A 71 -11.19 -1.45 16.27
CA ASP A 71 -10.47 -0.78 17.35
C ASP A 71 -9.05 -1.35 17.53
N LYS A 72 -8.91 -2.68 17.49
CA LYS A 72 -7.62 -3.37 17.62
C LYS A 72 -6.66 -3.05 16.47
N VAL A 73 -7.16 -3.10 15.24
CA VAL A 73 -6.37 -2.75 14.04
C VAL A 73 -6.02 -1.27 14.05
N GLY A 74 -6.97 -0.41 14.41
CA GLY A 74 -6.80 1.03 14.51
C GLY A 74 -5.72 1.41 15.52
N LEU A 75 -5.78 0.84 16.72
CA LEU A 75 -4.76 1.07 17.76
C LEU A 75 -3.38 0.59 17.33
N ALA A 76 -3.29 -0.61 16.73
CA ALA A 76 -2.02 -1.13 16.22
C ALA A 76 -1.41 -0.21 15.14
N LEU A 77 -2.25 0.26 14.21
CA LEU A 77 -1.81 1.17 13.15
C LEU A 77 -1.40 2.54 13.70
N ALA A 78 -2.14 3.08 14.67
CA ALA A 78 -1.79 4.34 15.35
C ALA A 78 -0.42 4.24 16.02
N CYS A 79 -0.15 3.17 16.76
CA CYS A 79 1.15 2.92 17.37
C CYS A 79 2.28 2.79 16.34
N LEU A 80 2.05 2.10 15.22
CA LEU A 80 3.01 1.98 14.13
C LEU A 80 3.31 3.35 13.47
N ASN A 81 2.30 4.18 13.30
CA ASN A 81 2.44 5.54 12.77
C ASN A 81 3.23 6.44 13.74
N ILE A 82 2.95 6.38 15.05
CA ILE A 82 3.71 7.11 16.07
C ILE A 82 5.18 6.65 16.05
N LYS A 83 5.44 5.35 16.01
CA LYS A 83 6.80 4.79 15.89
C LYS A 83 7.52 5.30 14.64
N LYS A 84 6.81 5.41 13.52
CA LYS A 84 7.34 5.99 12.28
C LYS A 84 7.69 7.46 12.49
N LEU A 85 6.78 8.28 13.04
CA LEU A 85 7.02 9.70 13.31
C LEU A 85 8.22 9.93 14.23
N VAL A 86 8.34 9.18 15.33
CA VAL A 86 9.47 9.28 16.26
C VAL A 86 10.79 8.95 15.55
N LYS A 87 10.82 7.93 14.68
CA LYS A 87 12.02 7.63 13.88
C LYS A 87 12.38 8.73 12.90
N TRP A 88 11.38 9.36 12.27
CA TRP A 88 11.60 10.51 11.41
C TRP A 88 12.19 11.67 12.21
N ILE A 89 11.58 12.03 13.33
CA ILE A 89 12.07 13.10 14.22
C ILE A 89 13.46 12.78 14.76
N GLY A 90 13.75 11.54 15.16
CA GLY A 90 15.07 11.15 15.67
C GLY A 90 16.17 11.10 14.59
N ASN A 91 15.81 10.86 13.34
CA ASN A 91 16.74 10.91 12.21
C ASN A 91 17.03 12.35 11.73
N ILE A 92 16.13 13.30 12.03
CA ILE A 92 16.33 14.73 11.71
C ILE A 92 17.60 15.30 12.37
N PRO A 93 17.85 15.19 13.70
CA PRO A 93 19.07 15.70 14.32
C PRO A 93 20.33 14.98 13.82
N PHE A 94 20.25 13.69 13.42
CA PHE A 94 21.37 12.98 12.80
C PHE A 94 21.71 13.54 11.41
N TYR A 95 20.72 13.84 10.57
CA TYR A 95 20.90 14.51 9.27
C TYR A 95 21.44 15.93 9.41
N PHE A 96 20.96 16.72 10.38
CA PHE A 96 21.46 18.07 10.64
C PHE A 96 22.89 18.06 11.21
N ALA A 97 23.23 17.12 12.11
CA ALA A 97 24.59 16.96 12.63
C ALA A 97 25.59 16.51 11.55
N LEU A 98 25.20 15.58 10.66
CA LEU A 98 26.05 15.14 9.54
C LEU A 98 26.26 16.23 8.49
N ASN A 99 25.24 17.03 8.16
CA ASN A 99 25.37 18.15 7.22
C ASN A 99 26.25 19.29 7.77
N GLN A 100 26.34 19.45 9.08
CA GLN A 100 27.23 20.43 9.72
C GLN A 100 28.70 19.94 9.75
N ILE A 101 28.93 18.61 9.73
CA ILE A 101 30.27 18.00 9.69
C ILE A 101 30.79 17.85 8.24
N PHE A 102 29.92 17.50 7.29
CA PHE A 102 30.23 17.42 5.85
C PHE A 102 29.70 18.64 5.10
N GLY A 103 29.96 19.84 5.65
CA GLY A 103 29.57 21.11 5.06
C GLY A 103 29.92 21.16 3.58
N TRP A 104 28.87 21.27 2.76
CA TRP A 104 28.91 21.61 1.35
C TRP A 104 29.74 22.89 1.17
N ASN A 105 31.01 22.75 0.81
CA ASN A 105 31.84 23.86 0.35
C ASN A 105 31.50 24.10 -1.12
N SER A 106 30.37 24.73 -1.38
CA SER A 106 30.02 25.21 -2.72
C SER A 106 30.63 26.61 -2.87
N ARG A 107 31.85 26.65 -3.39
CA ARG A 107 32.30 27.75 -4.26
C ARG A 107 31.92 27.42 -5.69
#